data_AF-A0A101VEF8-F1
#
_entry.id   AF-A0A101VEF8-F1
#
_cell.length_a   1.000
_cell.length_b   1.000
_cell.length_c   1.000
_cell.angle_alpha   90.00
_cell.angle_beta   90.00
_cell.angle_gamma   90.00
#
_symmetry.space_group_name_H-M   'P 1'
#
loop_
_entity.id
_entity.type
_entity.pdbx_description
1 polymer ?
#
loop_
_entity_poly.entity_id
_entity_poly.type
_entity_poly.pdbx_seq_one_letter_code
_entity_poly.pdbx_strand_id
1 'polypeptide(L)' 'MDYTKLSKEELEQKLKEQKELLEEVEAERYYVLGKTTSQHVPGYLNKEYAKETEEIKKKIEEITKALLL' A
#
# COMPACT_ATOMS: atom_id res chain seq x y z
N MET A 1 -2.14 -14.59 -3.21
CA MET A 1 -2.94 -15.21 -2.13
C MET A 1 -4.34 -15.40 -2.69
N ASP A 2 -5.02 -16.49 -2.38
CA ASP A 2 -6.33 -16.79 -2.97
C ASP A 2 -7.44 -16.18 -2.09
N TYR A 3 -7.90 -14.97 -2.46
CA TYR A 3 -8.86 -14.19 -1.68
C TYR A 3 -10.29 -14.75 -1.74
N THR A 4 -10.62 -15.60 -2.72
CA THR A 4 -11.98 -16.15 -2.88
C THR A 4 -12.34 -17.21 -1.85
N LYS A 5 -11.37 -17.64 -1.05
CA LYS A 5 -11.54 -18.62 0.03
C LYS A 5 -11.76 -18.00 1.40
N LEU A 6 -11.62 -16.68 1.51
CA LEU A 6 -11.79 -15.96 2.76
C LEU A 6 -13.24 -15.58 2.97
N SER A 7 -13.66 -15.51 4.23
CA SER A 7 -14.96 -14.95 4.59
C SER A 7 -14.99 -13.45 4.29
N LYS A 8 -16.21 -12.90 4.17
CA LYS A 8 -16.41 -11.46 3.98
C LYS A 8 -15.74 -10.64 5.09
N GLU A 9 -15.88 -11.05 6.35
CA GLU A 9 -15.29 -10.37 7.50
C GLU A 9 -13.75 -10.37 7.44
N GLU A 10 -13.15 -11.49 7.06
CA GLU A 10 -11.69 -11.57 6.85
C GLU A 10 -11.21 -10.69 5.69
N LEU A 11 -11.99 -10.61 4.60
CA LEU A 11 -11.69 -9.72 3.47
C LEU A 11 -11.81 -8.25 3.87
N GLU A 12 -12.83 -7.88 4.64
CA GLU A 12 -13.01 -6.51 5.16
C GLU A 12 -11.87 -6.13 6.11
N GLN A 13 -11.47 -7.03 7.01
CA GLN A 13 -10.32 -6.83 7.88
C GLN A 13 -9.04 -6.64 7.07
N LYS A 14 -8.76 -7.53 6.11
CA LYS A 14 -7.57 -7.41 5.25
C LYS A 14 -7.60 -6.14 4.40
N LEU A 15 -8.76 -5.74 3.91
CA LEU A 15 -8.91 -4.49 3.18
C LEU A 15 -8.55 -3.29 4.07
N LYS A 16 -9.00 -3.30 5.33
CA LYS A 16 -8.66 -2.29 6.33
C LYS A 16 -7.14 -2.26 6.58
N GLU A 17 -6.54 -3.42 6.84
CA GLU A 17 -5.10 -3.57 7.08
C GLU A 17 -4.26 -3.03 5.90
N GLN A 18 -4.63 -3.36 4.65
CA GLN A 18 -3.89 -2.87 3.48
C GLN A 18 -4.07 -1.36 3.26
N LYS A 19 -5.23 -0.79 3.61
CA LYS A 19 -5.45 0.67 3.56
C LYS A 19 -4.66 1.41 4.62
N GLU A 20 -4.62 0.89 5.85
CA GLU A 20 -3.80 1.43 6.94
C GLU A 20 -2.31 1.37 6.57
N LEU A 21 -1.86 0.25 6.02
CA LEU A 21 -0.48 0.11 5.52
C LEU A 21 -0.16 1.10 4.40
N LEU A 22 -1.09 1.33 3.46
CA LEU A 22 -0.89 2.30 2.40
C LEU A 22 -0.69 3.72 2.97
N GLU A 23 -1.52 4.11 3.93
CA GLU A 23 -1.42 5.42 4.59
C GLU A 23 -0.08 5.56 5.33
N GLU A 24 0.36 4.52 6.04
CA GLU A 24 1.65 4.51 6.74
C GLU A 24 2.83 4.70 5.78
N VAL A 25 2.84 3.96 4.67
CA VAL A 25 3.91 4.05 3.64
C VAL A 25 3.89 5.40 2.94
N GLU A 26 2.71 5.97 2.65
CA GLU A 26 2.60 7.30 2.05
C GLU A 26 3.05 8.40 3.02
N ALA A 27 2.75 8.27 4.32
CA ALA A 27 3.22 9.18 5.36
C ALA A 27 4.74 9.07 5.59
N GLU A 28 5.30 7.86 5.62
CA GLU A 28 6.73 7.63 5.71
C GLU A 28 7.44 8.24 4.51
N ARG A 29 6.97 7.97 3.29
CA ARG A 29 7.49 8.60 2.07
C ARG A 29 7.48 10.12 2.20
N TYR A 30 6.38 10.72 2.62
CA TYR A 30 6.29 12.17 2.80
C TYR A 30 7.32 12.68 3.81
N TYR A 31 7.50 11.99 4.94
CA TYR A 31 8.46 12.37 5.97
C TYR A 31 9.91 12.23 5.51
N VAL A 32 10.27 11.07 4.93
CA VAL A 32 11.62 10.74 4.49
C VAL A 32 12.04 11.63 3.32
N LEU A 33 11.16 11.81 2.33
CA LEU A 33 11.40 12.70 1.19
C LEU A 33 11.34 14.18 1.58
N GLY A 34 10.44 14.55 2.50
CA GLY A 34 10.34 15.91 3.03
C GLY A 34 11.56 16.32 3.86
N LYS A 35 12.18 15.37 4.58
CA LYS A 35 13.43 15.59 5.32
C LYS A 35 14.68 15.62 4.45
N THR A 36 14.63 15.14 3.21
CA THR A 36 15.76 15.22 2.26
C THR A 36 15.84 16.56 1.52
N THR A 37 15.33 17.62 2.15
CA THR A 37 15.15 18.99 1.62
C THR A 37 16.43 19.79 1.33
N SER A 38 17.63 19.19 1.34
CA SER A 38 18.86 19.92 0.99
C SER A 38 19.91 19.19 0.16
N GLN A 39 19.74 17.90 -0.11
CA GLN A 39 20.68 17.18 -0.98
C GLN A 39 19.96 16.01 -1.63
N HIS A 40 19.48 16.24 -2.85
CA HIS A 40 19.18 15.23 -3.87
C HIS A 40 18.53 13.94 -3.33
N VAL A 41 17.19 13.91 -3.29
CA VAL A 41 16.45 12.66 -3.04
C VAL A 41 17.00 11.57 -3.96
N PRO A 42 17.49 10.43 -3.43
CA PRO A 42 17.96 9.34 -4.27
C PRO A 42 16.82 8.87 -5.17
N GLY A 43 17.00 8.91 -6.49
CA GLY A 43 15.97 8.47 -7.44
C GLY A 43 15.55 7.02 -7.25
N TYR A 44 16.43 6.17 -6.69
CA TYR A 44 16.10 4.81 -6.27
C TYR A 44 15.06 4.78 -5.15
N LEU A 45 15.18 5.64 -4.13
CA LEU A 45 14.25 5.69 -3.00
C LEU A 45 12.81 6.06 -3.45
N ASN A 46 12.69 7.00 -4.38
CA ASN A 46 11.41 7.32 -5.01
C ASN A 46 10.79 6.12 -5.75
N LYS A 47 11.62 5.32 -6.43
CA LYS A 47 11.16 4.13 -7.17
C LYS A 47 10.72 3.01 -6.22
N GLU A 48 11.44 2.81 -5.11
CA GLU A 48 11.06 1.80 -4.12
C GLU A 48 9.71 2.12 -3.49
N TYR A 49 9.48 3.35 -3.02
CA TYR A 49 8.17 3.74 -2.50
C TYR A 49 7.06 3.66 -3.56
N ALA A 50 7.35 4.04 -4.81
CA ALA A 50 6.37 3.90 -5.89
C ALA A 50 6.00 2.44 -6.15
N LYS A 51 6.99 1.54 -6.13
CA LYS A 51 6.76 0.10 -6.28
C LYS A 51 5.95 -0.46 -5.12
N GLU A 52 6.34 -0.13 -3.89
CA GLU A 52 5.67 -0.63 -2.68
C GLU A 52 4.21 -0.18 -2.60
N THR A 53 3.94 1.11 -2.86
CA THR A 53 2.57 1.63 -2.91
C THR A 53 1.75 1.02 -4.05
N GLU A 54 2.36 0.73 -5.20
CA GLU A 54 1.67 0.03 -6.30
C GLU A 54 1.31 -1.42 -5.92
N GLU A 55 2.20 -2.15 -5.23
CA GLU A 55 1.93 -3.50 -4.75
C GLU A 55 0.79 -3.53 -3.71
N ILE A 56 0.76 -2.56 -2.78
CA ILE A 56 -0.33 -2.44 -1.81
C ILE A 56 -1.64 -2.10 -2.52
N LYS A 57 -1.64 -1.17 -3.48
CA LYS A 57 -2.82 -0.80 -4.28
C LYS A 57 -3.37 -1.99 -5.08
N LYS A 58 -2.50 -2.83 -5.65
CA LYS A 58 -2.92 -4.08 -6.33
C LYS A 58 -3.60 -5.04 -5.36
N LYS A 59 -3.05 -5.26 -4.16
CA LYS A 59 -3.67 -6.12 -3.14
C LYS A 59 -5.04 -5.58 -2.70
N ILE A 60 -5.17 -4.27 -2.52
CA ILE A 60 -6.46 -3.61 -2.22
C ILE A 60 -7.46 -3.89 -3.35
N GLU A 61 -7.05 -3.77 -4.61
CA GLU A 61 -7.91 -4.04 -5.76
C GLU A 61 -8.35 -5.50 -5.81
N GLU A 62 -7.45 -6.46 -5.57
CA GLU A 62 -7.77 -7.89 -5.54
C GLU A 62 -8.77 -8.23 -4.42
N ILE A 63 -8.56 -7.69 -3.21
CA ILE A 63 -9.48 -7.88 -2.08
C ILE A 63 -10.84 -7.24 -2.36
N THR A 64 -10.85 -6.03 -2.96
CA THR A 64 -12.09 -5.33 -3.31
C THR A 64 -12.89 -6.10 -4.37
N LYS A 65 -12.21 -6.66 -5.37
CA LYS A 65 -12.86 -7.55 -6.36
C LYS A 65 -13.45 -8.79 -5.68
N ALA A 66 -12.73 -9.39 -4.73
CA ALA A 66 -13.22 -10.54 -3.98
C ALA A 66 -14.45 -10.21 -3.10
N LEU A 67 -14.57 -8.98 -2.60
CA LEU A 67 -15.74 -8.52 -1.83
C LEU A 67 -16.98 -8.22 -2.67
N LEU A 68 -16.80 -7.99 -3.97
CA LEU A 68 -17.87 -7.66 -4.92
C LEU A 68 -18.39 -8.87 -5.70
N LEU A 69 -17.73 -10.03 -5.57
CA LEU A 69 -18.14 -11.33 -6.11
C LEU A 69 -19.17 -12.00 -5.19
#